data_AF-A0A969IL86-F1
#
_entry.id   AF-A0A969IL86-F1
#
_cell.length_a   1.000
_cell.length_b   1.000
_cell.length_c   1.000
_cell.angle_alpha   90.00
_cell.angle_beta   90.00
_cell.angle_gamma   90.00
#
_symmetry.space_group_name_H-M   'P 1'
#
loop_
_entity.id
_entity.type
_entity.pdbx_description
1 polymer ?
#
loop_
_entity_poly.entity_id
_entity_poly.type
_entity_poly.pdbx_seq_one_letter_code
_entity_poly.pdbx_strand_id
1 'polypeptide(L)'
;MEIHGGVLQGADAAANGIEEQDVDPLVLDLDGDGLELTARSSISPRFDVDGDLYAEVTGWVGVDDGFLATDLNANGKIDGLNELFGTPTANGFTVLKDYDSNGDKIVDATDAKFGDLRIWQDLDGDAVTDSGELKTLTEAGIASISVNFTEVSKTNATNRVAGEGTFTKTDGTTSSISDVRFNADQYNTTYTGDKTIDPTIAATQPKLKGHGTLADLQVVLTLEQAANQSQPGALAQAIAATLPTLNVVDLAELRDRSLPILQAWAAASPTTPGPWPWNNPDVAILVDRSENTVAVVDFAIQVTEEIPVQGGGTTTVTYWKRASGDDTHDANGNVIDYPTREQVMADQPLGADQSWDLMAGDTLDFIERFFGVNVPLEDMDILQHATIAPMSALLSKAEGIIELLAVRLAMQGPLASYFEGITYDVTRDAFLPTTDRQLTPMFEAIFEDAPGTAQGAENWLKSWEPIIDTVITDYKRGHTGLINSYAFIFTGIVAAYENVGLAIDVKQAAVALGLPENQINIGTGERTGTSSNDIFYLGAGNDTVKGGAGPDTYVVGK
;
A
#
# COMPACT_ATOMS: atom_id res chain seq x y z
N MET A 1 13.22 6.78 -20.74
CA MET A 1 12.72 5.49 -20.28
C MET A 1 12.86 5.52 -18.77
N GLU A 2 11.72 5.45 -18.09
CA GLU A 2 11.63 5.46 -16.63
C GLU A 2 12.47 4.32 -16.08
N ILE A 3 13.32 4.65 -15.11
CA ILE A 3 13.67 3.69 -14.07
C ILE A 3 12.33 3.36 -13.41
N HIS A 4 12.06 2.06 -13.28
CA HIS A 4 10.82 1.42 -12.82
C HIS A 4 9.84 2.36 -12.09
N GLY A 5 8.55 2.30 -12.48
CA GLY A 5 7.48 3.03 -11.77
C GLY A 5 7.61 2.85 -10.26
N GLY A 6 7.43 3.94 -9.49
CA GLY A 6 7.76 3.94 -8.07
C GLY A 6 7.15 2.75 -7.32
N VAL A 7 7.90 2.14 -6.39
CA VAL A 7 7.49 0.94 -5.63
C VAL A 7 6.09 1.11 -4.99
N LEU A 8 5.74 2.34 -4.60
CA LEU A 8 4.44 2.69 -4.00
C LEU A 8 3.30 2.92 -5.02
N GLN A 9 3.59 3.12 -6.32
CA GLN A 9 2.56 3.41 -7.32
C GLN A 9 1.73 2.17 -7.67
N GLY A 10 0.41 2.24 -7.49
CA GLY A 10 -0.52 1.13 -7.81
C GLY A 10 -0.55 0.04 -6.74
N ALA A 11 -0.31 0.39 -5.47
CA ALA A 11 -0.54 -0.49 -4.31
C ALA A 11 -2.01 -0.91 -4.24
N ASP A 12 -2.92 0.07 -4.27
CA ASP A 12 -4.36 -0.09 -4.48
C ASP A 12 -4.68 -1.03 -5.67
N ALA A 13 -4.05 -0.81 -6.83
CA ALA A 13 -4.29 -1.64 -8.00
C ALA A 13 -3.93 -3.14 -7.82
N ALA A 14 -2.95 -3.46 -6.97
CA ALA A 14 -2.57 -4.84 -6.67
C ALA A 14 -3.55 -5.50 -5.68
N ALA A 15 -4.25 -4.69 -4.88
CA ALA A 15 -5.29 -5.09 -3.95
C ALA A 15 -6.70 -5.11 -4.56
N ASN A 16 -6.88 -4.72 -5.82
CA ASN A 16 -8.19 -4.80 -6.47
C ASN A 16 -8.66 -6.26 -6.61
N GLY A 17 -9.77 -6.61 -5.94
CA GLY A 17 -10.42 -7.92 -6.05
C GLY A 17 -10.24 -8.86 -4.84
N ILE A 18 -9.63 -8.37 -3.76
CA ILE A 18 -9.70 -8.99 -2.42
C ILE A 18 -10.81 -8.30 -1.61
N GLU A 19 -11.35 -9.00 -0.59
CA GLU A 19 -12.58 -8.59 0.10
C GLU A 19 -12.40 -7.24 0.83
N GLU A 20 -13.03 -6.19 0.31
CA GLU A 20 -13.10 -4.87 0.94
C GLU A 20 -14.18 -4.89 2.04
N GLN A 21 -13.86 -4.38 3.23
CA GLN A 21 -14.83 -4.24 4.33
C GLN A 21 -15.73 -3.04 4.08
N ASP A 22 -16.66 -3.16 3.13
CA ASP A 22 -17.48 -2.01 2.77
C ASP A 22 -18.78 -1.95 3.57
N VAL A 23 -19.05 -0.76 4.11
CA VAL A 23 -20.37 -0.37 4.59
C VAL A 23 -21.11 0.37 3.48
N ASP A 24 -22.42 0.11 3.40
CA ASP A 24 -23.27 0.63 2.34
C ASP A 24 -24.21 1.73 2.91
N PRO A 25 -23.76 3.00 3.05
CA PRO A 25 -24.63 4.09 3.48
C PRO A 25 -25.87 4.24 2.58
N LEU A 26 -26.97 4.71 3.19
CA LEU A 26 -28.16 5.11 2.44
C LEU A 26 -28.04 6.56 1.94
N VAL A 27 -28.16 6.74 0.63
CA VAL A 27 -28.09 8.03 -0.06
C VAL A 27 -29.44 8.37 -0.66
N LEU A 28 -29.94 9.58 -0.42
CA LEU A 28 -31.22 10.08 -0.90
C LEU A 28 -31.03 11.01 -2.09
N ASP A 29 -31.82 10.75 -3.12
CA ASP A 29 -32.07 11.66 -4.25
C ASP A 29 -32.98 12.80 -3.79
N LEU A 30 -32.40 13.95 -3.43
CA LEU A 30 -33.14 15.01 -2.75
C LEU A 30 -33.88 15.94 -3.71
N ASP A 31 -33.44 16.10 -4.95
CA ASP A 31 -34.03 17.00 -5.94
C ASP A 31 -34.96 16.30 -6.94
N GLY A 32 -34.86 14.97 -7.05
CA GLY A 32 -35.70 14.09 -7.85
C GLY A 32 -35.23 13.89 -9.30
N ASP A 33 -33.97 14.16 -9.62
CA ASP A 33 -33.43 14.02 -10.98
C ASP A 33 -32.51 12.80 -11.21
N GLY A 34 -32.09 12.14 -10.13
CA GLY A 34 -31.23 10.98 -10.20
C GLY A 34 -30.53 10.68 -8.88
N LEU A 35 -29.67 9.66 -8.90
CA LEU A 35 -28.66 9.51 -7.85
C LEU A 35 -27.36 10.03 -8.44
N GLU A 36 -26.79 11.07 -7.84
CA GLU A 36 -25.53 11.67 -8.28
C GLU A 36 -24.40 11.22 -7.36
N LEU A 37 -23.44 10.47 -7.92
CA LEU A 37 -22.22 10.10 -7.21
C LEU A 37 -21.00 10.59 -7.99
N THR A 38 -19.93 10.86 -7.27
CA THR A 38 -18.61 11.17 -7.82
C THR A 38 -17.70 9.96 -7.72
N ALA A 39 -16.87 9.78 -8.74
CA ALA A 39 -15.85 8.75 -8.73
C ALA A 39 -14.67 9.20 -7.86
N ARG A 40 -14.00 8.22 -7.24
CA ARG A 40 -12.75 8.44 -6.53
C ARG A 40 -11.71 9.10 -7.46
N SER A 41 -11.02 10.10 -6.95
CA SER A 41 -9.97 10.84 -7.65
C SER A 41 -8.92 11.38 -6.68
N SER A 42 -7.83 11.96 -7.19
CA SER A 42 -6.77 12.54 -6.33
C SER A 42 -7.21 13.79 -5.55
N ILE A 43 -8.40 14.34 -5.84
CA ILE A 43 -8.99 15.47 -5.12
C ILE A 43 -10.26 15.06 -4.34
N SER A 44 -10.57 13.76 -4.30
CA SER A 44 -11.70 13.26 -3.55
C SER A 44 -11.57 13.54 -2.05
N PRO A 45 -12.70 13.70 -1.35
CA PRO A 45 -12.69 13.80 0.10
C PRO A 45 -12.20 12.50 0.75
N ARG A 46 -11.94 12.61 2.05
CA ARG A 46 -11.50 11.48 2.88
C ARG A 46 -12.51 11.23 3.99
N PHE A 47 -12.99 10.01 4.07
CA PHE A 47 -13.94 9.58 5.10
C PHE A 47 -13.58 8.16 5.55
N ASP A 48 -13.77 7.88 6.83
CA ASP A 48 -13.57 6.56 7.42
C ASP A 48 -14.79 5.68 7.07
N VAL A 49 -14.68 4.91 5.99
CA VAL A 49 -15.82 4.19 5.40
C VAL A 49 -16.07 2.81 6.01
N ASP A 50 -15.17 2.32 6.86
CA ASP A 50 -15.26 0.99 7.50
C ASP A 50 -15.14 1.01 9.04
N GLY A 51 -14.88 2.19 9.63
CA GLY A 51 -14.95 2.47 11.06
C GLY A 51 -13.68 2.08 11.81
N ASP A 52 -12.54 2.03 11.12
CA ASP A 52 -11.29 1.47 11.62
C ASP A 52 -10.30 2.51 12.20
N LEU A 53 -10.71 3.79 12.20
CA LEU A 53 -9.94 4.99 12.57
C LEU A 53 -9.04 5.53 11.45
N TYR A 54 -9.19 5.08 10.22
CA TYR A 54 -8.46 5.57 9.06
C TYR A 54 -9.47 6.13 8.06
N ALA A 55 -9.13 7.26 7.45
CA ALA A 55 -9.99 7.91 6.47
C ALA A 55 -9.44 7.70 5.05
N GLU A 56 -10.22 7.01 4.23
CA GLU A 56 -9.87 6.56 2.87
C GLU A 56 -10.19 7.67 1.87
N VAL A 57 -9.41 7.75 0.79
CA VAL A 57 -9.86 8.54 -0.36
C VAL A 57 -11.01 7.79 -1.01
N THR A 58 -12.19 8.40 -1.12
CA THR A 58 -13.39 7.67 -1.53
C THR A 58 -14.15 8.38 -2.67
N GLY A 59 -14.96 7.63 -3.41
CA GLY A 59 -16.06 8.24 -4.17
C GLY A 59 -17.02 8.94 -3.21
N TRP A 60 -17.84 9.88 -3.68
CA TRP A 60 -18.67 10.67 -2.77
C TRP A 60 -20.06 10.96 -3.32
N VAL A 61 -20.98 11.34 -2.44
CA VAL A 61 -22.31 11.80 -2.82
C VAL A 61 -22.23 13.16 -3.53
N GLY A 62 -23.11 13.40 -4.51
CA GLY A 62 -23.28 14.70 -5.14
C GLY A 62 -23.82 15.75 -4.16
N VAL A 63 -23.56 17.02 -4.44
CA VAL A 63 -23.93 18.14 -3.54
C VAL A 63 -25.44 18.38 -3.47
N ASP A 64 -26.17 17.90 -4.47
CA ASP A 64 -27.64 17.93 -4.59
C ASP A 64 -28.31 16.83 -3.77
N ASP A 65 -27.59 15.73 -3.51
CA ASP A 65 -28.05 14.56 -2.76
C ASP A 65 -27.59 14.59 -1.29
N GLY A 66 -27.93 13.55 -0.51
CA GLY A 66 -27.46 13.49 0.88
C GLY A 66 -27.56 12.12 1.54
N PHE A 67 -26.71 11.90 2.53
CA PHE A 67 -26.72 10.70 3.36
C PHE A 67 -27.88 10.71 4.37
N LEU A 68 -28.51 9.56 4.57
CA LEU A 68 -29.27 9.31 5.78
C LEU A 68 -28.30 9.04 6.93
N ALA A 69 -28.47 9.75 8.04
CA ALA A 69 -27.56 9.68 9.17
C ALA A 69 -28.29 9.80 10.51
N THR A 70 -27.59 9.48 11.60
CA THR A 70 -27.99 9.74 12.98
C THR A 70 -26.76 10.22 13.75
N ASP A 71 -26.80 11.44 14.28
CA ASP A 71 -25.78 11.96 15.20
C ASP A 71 -25.92 11.21 16.54
N LEU A 72 -25.17 10.12 16.70
CA LEU A 72 -25.30 9.19 17.82
C LEU A 72 -24.66 9.76 19.08
N ASN A 73 -23.60 10.55 18.93
CA ASN A 73 -22.84 11.12 20.03
C ASN A 73 -23.32 12.53 20.44
N ALA A 74 -24.29 13.09 19.71
CA ALA A 74 -24.89 14.41 19.88
C ALA A 74 -23.89 15.57 19.81
N ASN A 75 -22.84 15.43 18.98
CA ASN A 75 -21.82 16.46 18.79
C ASN A 75 -22.17 17.49 17.69
N GLY A 76 -23.30 17.29 17.00
CA GLY A 76 -23.79 18.15 15.92
C GLY A 76 -23.13 17.91 14.57
N LYS A 77 -22.44 16.77 14.39
CA LYS A 77 -21.74 16.36 13.18
C LYS A 77 -22.02 14.89 12.90
N ILE A 78 -21.77 14.50 11.65
CA ILE A 78 -21.61 13.11 11.25
C ILE A 78 -20.12 12.92 10.99
N ASP A 79 -19.44 12.25 11.91
CA ASP A 79 -17.97 12.12 11.90
C ASP A 79 -17.46 10.70 12.07
N GLY A 80 -18.36 9.73 12.11
CA GLY A 80 -18.02 8.31 12.09
C GLY A 80 -19.01 7.51 11.26
N LEU A 81 -18.53 6.40 10.72
CA LEU A 81 -19.36 5.47 9.96
C LEU A 81 -20.56 4.93 10.75
N ASN A 82 -20.39 4.76 12.06
CA ASN A 82 -21.45 4.30 12.95
C ASN A 82 -22.66 5.26 13.00
N GLU A 83 -22.52 6.48 12.49
CA GLU A 83 -23.57 7.48 12.36
C GLU A 83 -24.25 7.46 10.99
N LEU A 84 -23.73 6.70 10.03
CA LEU A 84 -24.35 6.41 8.74
C LEU A 84 -25.12 5.08 8.78
N PHE A 85 -26.05 4.90 7.84
CA PHE A 85 -26.88 3.70 7.77
C PHE A 85 -26.22 2.58 6.98
N GLY A 86 -25.74 1.57 7.69
CA GLY A 86 -25.14 0.35 7.14
C GLY A 86 -24.19 -0.24 8.17
N THR A 87 -23.80 -1.50 8.00
CA THR A 87 -22.69 -2.11 8.75
C THR A 87 -21.88 -3.00 7.83
N PRO A 88 -20.67 -3.46 8.25
CA PRO A 88 -19.87 -4.38 7.42
C PRO A 88 -20.60 -5.69 7.09
N THR A 89 -21.68 -6.02 7.82
CA THR A 89 -22.43 -7.27 7.67
C THR A 89 -23.90 -7.07 7.31
N ALA A 90 -24.39 -5.84 7.21
CA ALA A 90 -25.80 -5.54 6.99
C ALA A 90 -25.98 -4.27 6.16
N ASN A 91 -26.83 -4.37 5.13
CA ASN A 91 -27.17 -3.24 4.30
C ASN A 91 -27.94 -2.15 5.07
N GLY A 92 -27.88 -0.91 4.60
CA GLY A 92 -28.45 0.25 5.28
C GLY A 92 -29.96 0.16 5.48
N PHE A 93 -30.69 -0.46 4.55
CA PHE A 93 -32.13 -0.70 4.70
C PHE A 93 -32.47 -1.69 5.82
N THR A 94 -31.59 -2.64 6.12
CA THR A 94 -31.77 -3.57 7.24
C THR A 94 -31.62 -2.83 8.56
N VAL A 95 -30.65 -1.91 8.67
CA VAL A 95 -30.50 -1.03 9.83
C VAL A 95 -31.70 -0.08 9.96
N LEU A 96 -32.22 0.44 8.85
CA LEU A 96 -33.38 1.33 8.84
C LEU A 96 -34.65 0.69 9.43
N LYS A 97 -34.82 -0.63 9.33
CA LYS A 97 -35.97 -1.34 9.92
C LYS A 97 -36.07 -1.17 11.43
N ASP A 98 -34.95 -0.92 12.12
CA ASP A 98 -34.95 -0.69 13.57
C ASP A 98 -35.51 0.69 13.98
N TYR A 99 -35.83 1.54 12.99
CA TYR A 99 -36.51 2.82 13.16
C TYR A 99 -38.01 2.76 12.89
N ASP A 100 -38.53 1.67 12.30
CA ASP A 100 -39.96 1.37 12.13
C ASP A 100 -40.50 0.72 13.41
N SER A 101 -40.84 1.57 14.38
CA SER A 101 -41.26 1.16 15.73
C SER A 101 -42.68 0.60 15.78
N ASN A 102 -43.52 0.94 14.80
CA ASN A 102 -44.91 0.53 14.72
C ASN A 102 -45.12 -0.71 13.80
N GLY A 103 -44.13 -1.05 12.99
CA GLY A 103 -44.06 -2.22 12.12
C GLY A 103 -44.81 -2.08 10.78
N ASP A 104 -45.18 -0.88 10.36
CA ASP A 104 -45.99 -0.62 9.16
C ASP A 104 -45.19 -0.53 7.84
N LYS A 105 -43.86 -0.73 7.93
CA LYS A 105 -42.88 -0.70 6.84
C LYS A 105 -42.54 0.70 6.32
N ILE A 106 -42.88 1.71 7.10
CA ILE A 106 -42.55 3.10 6.83
C ILE A 106 -41.90 3.67 8.10
N VAL A 107 -40.87 4.48 7.92
CA VAL A 107 -40.30 5.28 9.01
C VAL A 107 -40.84 6.70 8.84
N ASP A 108 -41.73 7.12 9.73
CA ASP A 108 -42.39 8.42 9.69
C ASP A 108 -42.55 9.07 11.08
N ALA A 109 -43.21 10.23 11.15
CA ALA A 109 -43.38 10.97 12.41
C ALA A 109 -44.17 10.23 13.51
N THR A 110 -44.78 9.07 13.21
CA THR A 110 -45.41 8.19 14.20
C THR A 110 -44.41 7.24 14.87
N ASP A 111 -43.18 7.17 14.37
CA ASP A 111 -42.11 6.36 14.93
C ASP A 111 -41.30 7.07 16.00
N ALA A 112 -40.93 6.30 17.04
CA ALA A 112 -40.25 6.83 18.21
C ALA A 112 -38.90 7.50 17.91
N LYS A 113 -38.19 7.03 16.89
CA LYS A 113 -36.85 7.48 16.52
C LYS A 113 -36.80 8.39 15.28
N PHE A 114 -37.94 8.74 14.69
CA PHE A 114 -37.97 9.57 13.47
C PHE A 114 -37.30 10.93 13.66
N GLY A 115 -37.45 11.52 14.86
CA GLY A 115 -36.83 12.80 15.21
C GLY A 115 -35.30 12.73 15.37
N ASP A 116 -34.72 11.54 15.44
CA ASP A 116 -33.27 11.35 15.58
C ASP A 116 -32.57 11.36 14.21
N LEU A 117 -33.30 11.02 13.15
CA LEU A 117 -32.78 10.96 11.79
C LEU A 117 -32.37 12.34 11.27
N ARG A 118 -31.29 12.35 10.49
CA ARG A 118 -30.74 13.51 9.81
C ARG A 118 -30.48 13.20 8.34
N ILE A 119 -30.47 14.27 7.54
CA ILE A 119 -29.89 14.29 6.20
C ILE A 119 -28.59 15.08 6.28
N TRP A 120 -27.48 14.44 5.95
CA TRP A 120 -26.22 15.11 5.72
C TRP A 120 -26.04 15.34 4.23
N GLN A 121 -26.20 16.60 3.82
CA GLN A 121 -25.94 17.07 2.48
C GLN A 121 -24.65 17.88 2.50
N ASP A 122 -23.56 17.24 2.09
CA ASP A 122 -22.23 17.84 1.99
C ASP A 122 -22.18 18.77 0.76
N LEU A 123 -22.18 20.09 1.00
CA LEU A 123 -22.39 21.10 -0.03
C LEU A 123 -21.11 21.51 -0.73
N ASP A 124 -19.95 21.29 -0.11
CA ASP A 124 -18.65 21.58 -0.71
C ASP A 124 -17.81 20.33 -1.02
N GLY A 125 -18.28 19.16 -0.59
CA GLY A 125 -17.76 17.85 -0.96
C GLY A 125 -16.46 17.51 -0.24
N ASP A 126 -16.26 18.01 0.98
CA ASP A 126 -15.03 17.82 1.76
C ASP A 126 -15.10 16.67 2.79
N ALA A 127 -16.25 16.00 2.89
CA ALA A 127 -16.60 14.97 3.87
C ALA A 127 -16.52 15.41 5.34
N VAL A 128 -16.69 16.70 5.61
CA VAL A 128 -16.81 17.25 6.96
C VAL A 128 -18.20 17.84 7.12
N THR A 129 -18.92 17.44 8.16
CA THR A 129 -20.21 18.10 8.45
C THR A 129 -20.01 19.56 8.85
N ASP A 130 -20.42 20.45 7.96
CA ASP A 130 -20.33 21.89 8.13
C ASP A 130 -21.69 22.55 8.50
N SER A 131 -21.60 23.82 8.89
CA SER A 131 -22.79 24.57 9.31
C SER A 131 -23.79 24.74 8.17
N GLY A 132 -24.92 24.05 8.27
CA GLY A 132 -26.02 24.11 7.30
C GLY A 132 -26.18 22.85 6.44
N GLU A 133 -25.27 21.90 6.60
CA GLU A 133 -25.24 20.63 5.85
C GLU A 133 -26.05 19.52 6.53
N LEU A 134 -26.19 19.60 7.86
CA LEU A 134 -26.99 18.66 8.64
C LEU A 134 -28.40 19.19 8.87
N LYS A 135 -29.40 18.47 8.34
CA LYS A 135 -30.82 18.84 8.39
C LYS A 135 -31.64 17.73 9.05
N THR A 136 -32.71 18.08 9.74
CA THR A 136 -33.76 17.09 10.07
C THR A 136 -34.49 16.65 8.80
N LEU A 137 -35.13 15.48 8.81
CA LEU A 137 -35.93 15.01 7.68
C LEU A 137 -37.01 16.03 7.29
N THR A 138 -37.67 16.65 8.27
CA THR A 138 -38.69 17.67 8.01
C THR A 138 -38.11 18.93 7.35
N GLU A 139 -36.91 19.38 7.75
CA GLU A 139 -36.23 20.51 7.10
C GLU A 139 -35.78 20.16 5.67
N ALA A 140 -35.41 18.90 5.41
CA ALA A 140 -35.14 18.39 4.08
C ALA A 140 -36.42 18.11 3.25
N GLY A 141 -37.61 18.35 3.81
CA GLY A 141 -38.88 18.15 3.13
C GLY A 141 -39.30 16.69 2.99
N ILE A 142 -38.76 15.78 3.79
CA ILE A 142 -39.05 14.35 3.80
C ILE A 142 -40.15 14.06 4.83
N ALA A 143 -41.22 13.41 4.39
CA ALA A 143 -42.34 13.00 5.24
C ALA A 143 -42.16 11.58 5.78
N SER A 144 -41.64 10.67 4.96
CA SER A 144 -41.46 9.27 5.35
C SER A 144 -40.47 8.53 4.45
N ILE A 145 -39.85 7.46 4.96
CA ILE A 145 -38.93 6.59 4.22
C ILE A 145 -39.47 5.15 4.24
N SER A 146 -39.53 4.48 3.10
CA SER A 146 -39.90 3.06 3.03
C SER A 146 -38.74 2.18 3.47
N VAL A 147 -38.99 1.19 4.33
CA VAL A 147 -37.98 0.16 4.68
C VAL A 147 -37.92 -0.98 3.66
N ASN A 148 -38.86 -1.00 2.69
CA ASN A 148 -38.82 -1.93 1.57
C ASN A 148 -37.86 -1.40 0.50
N PHE A 149 -37.02 -2.30 -0.01
CA PHE A 149 -36.05 -2.04 -1.07
C PHE A 149 -35.97 -3.24 -2.00
N THR A 150 -35.36 -3.03 -3.17
CA THR A 150 -35.01 -4.09 -4.12
C THR A 150 -33.50 -4.17 -4.22
N GLU A 151 -32.94 -5.37 -4.13
CA GLU A 151 -31.52 -5.58 -4.40
C GLU A 151 -31.21 -5.34 -5.88
N VAL A 152 -30.14 -4.60 -6.12
CA VAL A 152 -29.64 -4.28 -7.45
C VAL A 152 -28.12 -4.51 -7.49
N SER A 153 -27.57 -4.57 -8.69
CA SER A 153 -26.13 -4.64 -8.89
C SER A 153 -25.77 -3.68 -10.02
N LYS A 154 -25.81 -2.38 -9.71
CA LYS A 154 -25.49 -1.30 -10.65
C LYS A 154 -24.19 -0.62 -10.23
N THR A 155 -23.59 0.10 -11.16
CA THR A 155 -22.44 0.97 -10.89
C THR A 155 -22.82 2.40 -11.27
N ASN A 156 -22.46 3.36 -10.42
CA ASN A 156 -22.59 4.79 -10.67
C ASN A 156 -21.28 5.48 -10.28
N ALA A 157 -20.61 6.12 -11.25
CA ALA A 157 -19.31 6.75 -11.06
C ALA A 157 -18.30 5.85 -10.33
N THR A 158 -18.16 4.59 -10.75
CA THR A 158 -17.31 3.54 -10.13
C THR A 158 -17.77 3.01 -8.76
N ASN A 159 -18.71 3.67 -8.10
CA ASN A 159 -19.35 3.19 -6.87
C ASN A 159 -20.41 2.13 -7.18
N ARG A 160 -20.65 1.20 -6.25
CA ARG A 160 -21.63 0.12 -6.42
C ARG A 160 -22.95 0.50 -5.74
N VAL A 161 -24.05 0.38 -6.47
CA VAL A 161 -25.40 0.49 -5.89
C VAL A 161 -25.93 -0.93 -5.69
N ALA A 162 -26.21 -1.27 -4.42
CA ALA A 162 -26.57 -2.62 -3.98
C ALA A 162 -28.08 -2.77 -3.69
N GLY A 163 -28.77 -1.67 -3.41
CA GLY A 163 -30.20 -1.66 -3.14
C GLY A 163 -30.86 -0.32 -3.50
N GLU A 164 -32.13 -0.37 -3.91
CA GLU A 164 -32.94 0.81 -4.22
C GLU A 164 -34.29 0.74 -3.51
N GLY A 165 -34.66 1.82 -2.85
CA GLY A 165 -35.93 2.04 -2.17
C GLY A 165 -36.52 3.40 -2.52
N THR A 166 -37.53 3.82 -1.77
CA THR A 166 -38.19 5.12 -1.99
C THR A 166 -38.49 5.86 -0.69
N PHE A 167 -38.57 7.18 -0.79
CA PHE A 167 -39.09 8.04 0.28
C PHE A 167 -40.16 8.98 -0.27
N THR A 168 -41.02 9.49 0.61
CA THR A 168 -42.09 10.43 0.28
C THR A 168 -41.76 11.82 0.80
N LYS A 169 -41.82 12.83 -0.07
CA LYS A 169 -41.65 14.24 0.28
C LYS A 169 -42.94 14.80 0.90
N THR A 170 -42.82 15.88 1.65
CA THR A 170 -43.93 16.58 2.33
C THR A 170 -44.97 17.17 1.38
N ASP A 171 -44.63 17.36 0.10
CA ASP A 171 -45.56 17.76 -0.96
C ASP A 171 -46.33 16.57 -1.58
N GLY A 172 -46.06 15.34 -1.13
CA GLY A 172 -46.68 14.11 -1.59
C GLY A 172 -46.00 13.45 -2.80
N THR A 173 -44.92 14.04 -3.34
CA THR A 173 -44.10 13.39 -4.36
C THR A 173 -43.20 12.31 -3.76
N THR A 174 -42.69 11.41 -4.60
CA THR A 174 -41.79 10.32 -4.19
C THR A 174 -40.45 10.45 -4.89
N SER A 175 -39.36 10.10 -4.21
CA SER A 175 -38.00 10.06 -4.76
C SER A 175 -37.26 8.78 -4.36
N SER A 176 -36.05 8.57 -4.89
CA SER A 176 -35.21 7.40 -4.63
C SER A 176 -34.37 7.51 -3.37
N ILE A 177 -34.16 6.39 -2.70
CA ILE A 177 -33.08 6.21 -1.71
C ILE A 177 -32.31 4.97 -2.11
N SER A 178 -30.99 5.01 -2.06
CA SER A 178 -30.11 3.97 -2.57
C SER A 178 -29.11 3.54 -1.51
N ASP A 179 -28.82 2.26 -1.48
CA ASP A 179 -27.77 1.65 -0.66
C ASP A 179 -26.51 1.57 -1.53
N VAL A 180 -25.51 2.36 -1.15
CA VAL A 180 -24.35 2.68 -1.99
C VAL A 180 -23.07 2.25 -1.30
N ARG A 181 -22.29 1.40 -1.96
CA ARG A 181 -20.89 1.12 -1.60
C ARG A 181 -19.99 2.08 -2.36
N PHE A 182 -19.30 2.93 -1.63
CA PHE A 182 -18.35 3.85 -2.24
C PHE A 182 -17.03 3.15 -2.54
N ASN A 183 -16.46 3.41 -3.70
CA ASN A 183 -15.12 2.91 -4.00
C ASN A 183 -14.11 3.71 -3.16
N ALA A 184 -13.43 3.02 -2.25
CA ALA A 184 -12.43 3.60 -1.36
C ALA A 184 -11.02 3.13 -1.71
N ASP A 185 -10.02 3.96 -1.41
CA ASP A 185 -8.60 3.60 -1.50
C ASP A 185 -8.11 3.17 -0.13
N GLN A 186 -8.14 1.85 0.09
CA GLN A 186 -7.74 1.24 1.34
C GLN A 186 -6.25 1.35 1.64
N TYR A 187 -5.42 1.75 0.66
CA TYR A 187 -4.00 1.99 0.88
C TYR A 187 -3.73 3.44 1.29
N ASN A 188 -4.25 4.40 0.53
CA ASN A 188 -4.00 5.82 0.75
C ASN A 188 -4.94 6.38 1.83
N THR A 189 -4.68 6.07 3.09
CA THR A 189 -5.54 6.47 4.21
C THR A 189 -4.96 7.63 5.03
N THR A 190 -5.74 8.12 5.98
CA THR A 190 -5.28 9.07 7.00
C THR A 190 -5.86 8.69 8.34
N TYR A 191 -5.01 8.28 9.29
CA TYR A 191 -5.42 8.06 10.68
C TYR A 191 -6.23 9.25 11.21
N THR A 192 -7.35 9.03 11.89
CA THR A 192 -8.26 10.10 12.37
C THR A 192 -8.08 10.42 13.86
N GLY A 193 -7.33 9.58 14.59
CA GLY A 193 -7.04 9.78 16.01
C GLY A 193 -5.95 10.83 16.34
N ASP A 194 -5.41 10.76 17.56
CA ASP A 194 -4.39 11.70 18.03
C ASP A 194 -3.06 11.51 17.29
N LYS A 195 -2.64 12.54 16.53
CA LYS A 195 -1.39 12.58 15.75
C LYS A 195 -0.26 13.31 16.47
N THR A 196 -0.43 13.65 17.74
CA THR A 196 0.61 14.33 18.51
C THR A 196 1.85 13.46 18.59
N ILE A 197 3.02 14.05 18.34
CA ILE A 197 4.31 13.37 18.44
C ILE A 197 5.08 13.95 19.62
N ASP A 198 5.55 13.10 20.53
CA ASP A 198 6.43 13.53 21.63
C ASP A 198 7.73 14.14 21.07
N PRO A 199 8.19 15.30 21.58
CA PRO A 199 9.41 15.95 21.08
C PRO A 199 10.68 15.09 21.15
N THR A 200 10.78 14.19 22.14
CA THR A 200 11.90 13.25 22.28
C THR A 200 11.83 12.17 21.21
N ILE A 201 10.64 11.64 20.93
CA ILE A 201 10.42 10.67 19.84
C ILE A 201 10.75 11.33 18.51
N ALA A 202 10.22 12.53 18.25
CA ALA A 202 10.45 13.28 17.02
C ALA A 202 11.95 13.49 16.72
N ALA A 203 12.76 13.68 17.76
CA ALA A 203 14.20 13.95 17.66
C ALA A 203 15.10 12.71 17.61
N THR A 204 14.64 11.55 18.08
CA THR A 204 15.52 10.38 18.32
C THR A 204 15.09 9.10 17.63
N GLN A 205 13.83 8.99 17.20
CA GLN A 205 13.29 7.76 16.63
C GLN A 205 13.20 7.85 15.10
N PRO A 206 13.31 6.72 14.39
CA PRO A 206 13.12 6.71 12.94
C PRO A 206 11.70 7.13 12.56
N LYS A 207 11.54 7.56 11.31
CA LYS A 207 10.27 7.97 10.71
C LYS A 207 9.89 6.98 9.61
N LEU A 208 8.63 6.57 9.57
CA LEU A 208 7.98 5.91 8.44
C LEU A 208 6.55 6.44 8.34
N LYS A 209 6.10 6.69 7.10
CA LYS A 209 4.72 7.06 6.79
C LYS A 209 3.84 5.82 6.89
N GLY A 210 2.74 5.92 7.63
CA GLY A 210 1.72 4.88 7.69
C GLY A 210 0.74 4.97 6.51
N HIS A 211 0.27 3.80 6.08
CA HIS A 211 -0.71 3.55 5.02
C HIS A 211 -1.65 2.44 5.50
N GLY A 212 -2.80 2.30 4.83
CA GLY A 212 -3.86 1.40 5.27
C GLY A 212 -4.25 1.65 6.71
N THR A 213 -4.18 0.62 7.55
CA THR A 213 -4.54 0.69 8.97
C THR A 213 -3.33 0.93 9.87
N LEU A 214 -2.26 1.52 9.33
CA LEU A 214 -1.07 1.92 10.08
C LEU A 214 -1.00 3.44 10.24
N ALA A 215 -0.92 3.91 11.48
CA ALA A 215 -0.56 5.30 11.76
C ALA A 215 0.96 5.50 11.59
N ASP A 216 1.40 6.74 11.31
CA ASP A 216 2.82 7.06 11.15
C ASP A 216 3.65 6.56 12.36
N LEU A 217 4.83 5.98 12.11
CA LEU A 217 5.62 5.24 13.12
C LEU A 217 5.84 6.02 14.43
N GLN A 218 6.13 7.33 14.32
CA GLN A 218 6.36 8.19 15.49
C GLN A 218 5.07 8.54 16.26
N VAL A 219 3.92 8.54 15.60
CA VAL A 219 2.62 8.68 16.25
C VAL A 219 2.37 7.43 17.10
N VAL A 220 2.55 6.24 16.52
CA VAL A 220 2.37 4.95 17.22
C VAL A 220 3.28 4.84 18.44
N LEU A 221 4.56 5.20 18.29
CA LEU A 221 5.50 5.26 19.43
C LEU A 221 5.03 6.22 20.54
N THR A 222 4.45 7.36 20.18
CA THR A 222 3.96 8.35 21.15
C THR A 222 2.75 7.82 21.91
N LEU A 223 1.80 7.22 21.20
CA LEU A 223 0.61 6.60 21.79
C LEU A 223 0.99 5.43 22.70
N GLU A 224 1.92 4.58 22.26
CA GLU A 224 2.42 3.45 23.03
C GLU A 224 3.16 3.91 24.31
N GLN A 225 3.97 4.97 24.21
CA GLN A 225 4.66 5.56 25.37
C GLN A 225 3.66 6.13 26.39
N ALA A 226 2.62 6.82 25.92
CA ALA A 226 1.56 7.35 26.78
C ALA A 226 0.80 6.23 27.50
N ALA A 227 0.56 5.11 26.83
CA ALA A 227 -0.11 3.94 27.39
C ALA A 227 0.77 3.17 28.40
N ASN A 228 2.06 3.00 28.12
CA ASN A 228 2.95 2.10 28.87
C ASN A 228 3.72 2.73 30.04
N GLN A 229 3.55 4.04 30.29
CA GLN A 229 4.06 4.85 31.42
C GLN A 229 5.50 4.56 31.88
N SER A 230 5.74 3.41 32.53
CA SER A 230 6.99 3.04 33.19
C SER A 230 7.92 2.14 32.38
N GLN A 231 7.49 1.60 31.23
CA GLN A 231 8.33 0.75 30.37
C GLN A 231 8.17 1.14 28.89
N PRO A 232 9.22 1.00 28.05
CA PRO A 232 9.07 1.09 26.61
C PRO A 232 8.11 0.00 26.14
N GLY A 233 7.17 0.32 25.24
CA GLY A 233 6.31 -0.70 24.67
C GLY A 233 7.04 -1.57 23.63
N ALA A 234 6.31 -2.52 23.04
CA ALA A 234 6.88 -3.53 22.17
C ALA A 234 7.53 -2.93 20.92
N LEU A 235 6.93 -1.89 20.33
CA LEU A 235 7.50 -1.21 19.16
C LEU A 235 8.80 -0.50 19.52
N ALA A 236 8.82 0.24 20.63
CA ALA A 236 10.04 0.90 21.10
C ALA A 236 11.17 -0.11 21.39
N GLN A 237 10.84 -1.28 21.95
CA GLN A 237 11.80 -2.36 22.18
C GLN A 237 12.31 -2.97 20.87
N ALA A 238 11.43 -3.22 19.90
CA ALA A 238 11.80 -3.73 18.59
C ALA A 238 12.76 -2.78 17.87
N ILE A 239 12.47 -1.47 17.85
CA ILE A 239 13.37 -0.47 17.27
C ILE A 239 14.73 -0.48 17.96
N ALA A 240 14.76 -0.47 19.30
CA ALA A 240 16.01 -0.45 20.05
C ALA A 240 16.88 -1.70 19.81
N ALA A 241 16.26 -2.88 19.64
CA ALA A 241 16.95 -4.13 19.38
C ALA A 241 17.42 -4.26 17.92
N THR A 242 16.59 -3.79 16.98
CA THR A 242 16.73 -4.11 15.56
C THR A 242 17.44 -3.02 14.77
N LEU A 243 17.14 -1.74 15.00
CA LEU A 243 17.70 -0.63 14.20
C LEU A 243 19.25 -0.64 14.17
N PRO A 244 19.97 -0.91 15.29
CA PRO A 244 21.43 -0.98 15.27
C PRO A 244 22.00 -2.11 14.39
N THR A 245 21.18 -3.12 14.07
CA THR A 245 21.57 -4.26 13.23
C THR A 245 21.40 -3.99 11.74
N LEU A 246 20.76 -2.88 11.34
CA LEU A 246 20.62 -2.51 9.92
C LEU A 246 21.91 -1.85 9.40
N ASN A 247 23.03 -2.56 9.53
CA ASN A 247 24.39 -2.07 9.29
C ASN A 247 25.13 -2.83 8.17
N VAL A 248 24.37 -3.49 7.30
CA VAL A 248 24.88 -4.32 6.21
C VAL A 248 24.50 -3.71 4.87
N VAL A 249 25.35 -3.90 3.87
CA VAL A 249 25.12 -3.49 2.48
C VAL A 249 24.66 -4.72 1.69
N ASP A 250 23.49 -5.23 2.07
CA ASP A 250 22.82 -6.37 1.45
C ASP A 250 21.31 -6.16 1.65
N LEU A 251 20.58 -5.96 0.54
CA LEU A 251 19.18 -5.56 0.60
C LEU A 251 18.28 -6.65 1.17
N ALA A 252 18.55 -7.92 0.84
CA ALA A 252 17.79 -9.05 1.36
C ALA A 252 18.01 -9.22 2.86
N GLU A 253 19.25 -9.04 3.33
CA GLU A 253 19.54 -9.08 4.76
C GLU A 253 18.96 -7.87 5.51
N LEU A 254 18.96 -6.67 4.90
CA LEU A 254 18.29 -5.49 5.48
C LEU A 254 16.78 -5.71 5.61
N ARG A 255 16.13 -6.25 4.56
CA ARG A 255 14.72 -6.64 4.56
C ARG A 255 14.43 -7.56 5.74
N ASP A 256 15.13 -8.69 5.83
CA ASP A 256 14.91 -9.70 6.88
C ASP A 256 15.12 -9.12 8.28
N ARG A 257 16.21 -8.36 8.47
CA ARG A 257 16.52 -7.73 9.75
C ARG A 257 15.49 -6.66 10.12
N SER A 258 14.81 -6.02 9.17
CA SER A 258 13.83 -4.95 9.44
C SER A 258 12.47 -5.46 9.93
N LEU A 259 12.11 -6.71 9.59
CA LEU A 259 10.79 -7.28 9.86
C LEU A 259 10.30 -7.12 11.32
N PRO A 260 11.13 -7.32 12.37
CA PRO A 260 10.66 -7.15 13.74
C PRO A 260 10.15 -5.73 14.06
N ILE A 261 10.69 -4.69 13.41
CA ILE A 261 10.18 -3.32 13.57
C ILE A 261 8.84 -3.18 12.87
N LEU A 262 8.71 -3.69 11.65
CA LEU A 262 7.49 -3.59 10.84
C LEU A 262 6.32 -4.37 11.47
N GLN A 263 6.58 -5.58 11.96
CA GLN A 263 5.62 -6.43 12.67
C GLN A 263 5.16 -5.77 13.98
N ALA A 264 6.10 -5.25 14.79
CA ALA A 264 5.74 -4.54 16.02
C ALA A 264 5.00 -3.22 15.73
N TRP A 265 5.29 -2.57 14.61
CA TRP A 265 4.61 -1.34 14.19
C TRP A 265 3.17 -1.63 13.76
N ALA A 266 2.96 -2.71 13.01
CA ALA A 266 1.64 -3.24 12.75
C ALA A 266 0.92 -3.51 14.06
N ALA A 267 1.40 -4.43 14.90
CA ALA A 267 0.74 -4.81 16.15
C ALA A 267 0.40 -3.62 17.08
N ALA A 268 1.26 -2.60 17.15
CA ALA A 268 1.06 -1.43 18.00
C ALA A 268 0.17 -0.34 17.38
N SER A 269 -0.03 -0.34 16.06
CA SER A 269 -0.83 0.69 15.39
C SER A 269 -2.30 0.61 15.85
N PRO A 270 -2.93 1.74 16.23
CA PRO A 270 -4.33 1.74 16.63
C PRO A 270 -5.23 1.29 15.49
N THR A 271 -6.29 0.55 15.80
CA THR A 271 -7.37 0.20 14.88
C THR A 271 -8.56 -0.27 15.72
N THR A 272 -9.78 -0.18 15.20
CA THR A 272 -10.89 -0.92 15.81
C THR A 272 -10.81 -2.37 15.33
N PRO A 273 -11.04 -3.36 16.22
CA PRO A 273 -11.06 -4.75 15.77
C PRO A 273 -12.20 -4.97 14.76
N GLY A 274 -11.83 -5.29 13.52
CA GLY A 274 -12.77 -5.76 12.50
C GLY A 274 -13.27 -7.18 12.79
N PRO A 275 -14.15 -7.74 11.93
CA PRO A 275 -14.66 -9.10 12.07
C PRO A 275 -13.57 -10.18 11.94
N TRP A 276 -12.43 -9.85 11.34
CA TRP A 276 -11.30 -10.75 11.10
C TRP A 276 -10.18 -10.50 12.11
N PRO A 277 -9.75 -11.51 12.89
CA PRO A 277 -8.65 -11.36 13.84
C PRO A 277 -7.29 -11.35 13.12
N TRP A 278 -6.49 -10.31 13.36
CA TRP A 278 -5.07 -10.19 12.93
C TRP A 278 -4.19 -11.21 13.67
N ASN A 279 -4.20 -12.46 13.21
CA ASN A 279 -3.40 -13.55 13.72
C ASN A 279 -3.27 -14.61 12.63
N ASN A 280 -2.76 -14.18 11.47
CA ASN A 280 -2.59 -15.06 10.33
C ASN A 280 -1.62 -16.20 10.65
N PRO A 281 -1.84 -17.42 10.13
CA PRO A 281 -0.86 -18.49 10.22
C PRO A 281 0.34 -18.22 9.29
N ASP A 282 1.46 -18.91 9.54
CA ASP A 282 2.59 -18.86 8.59
C ASP A 282 2.20 -19.46 7.23
N VAL A 283 2.48 -18.70 6.16
CA VAL A 283 2.13 -19.07 4.78
C VAL A 283 3.38 -19.48 4.01
N ALA A 284 3.30 -20.60 3.30
CA ALA A 284 4.35 -21.01 2.39
C ALA A 284 4.14 -20.31 1.04
N ILE A 285 5.15 -19.58 0.57
CA ILE A 285 5.14 -18.84 -0.69
C ILE A 285 6.24 -19.39 -1.61
N LEU A 286 5.96 -19.50 -2.90
CA LEU A 286 6.95 -19.83 -3.92
C LEU A 286 7.45 -18.52 -4.52
N VAL A 287 8.73 -18.24 -4.36
CA VAL A 287 9.36 -16.98 -4.75
C VAL A 287 10.34 -17.22 -5.88
N ASP A 288 10.33 -16.36 -6.89
CA ASP A 288 11.32 -16.26 -7.95
C ASP A 288 12.21 -15.02 -7.69
N ARG A 289 13.53 -15.22 -7.68
CA ARG A 289 14.53 -14.19 -7.36
C ARG A 289 15.40 -13.80 -8.56
N SER A 290 14.89 -13.99 -9.77
CA SER A 290 15.61 -13.59 -10.98
C SER A 290 15.75 -12.06 -11.11
N GLU A 291 16.82 -11.63 -11.77
CA GLU A 291 17.08 -10.24 -12.16
C GLU A 291 17.03 -9.20 -11.01
N ASN A 292 17.43 -9.58 -9.79
CA ASN A 292 17.38 -8.75 -8.57
C ASN A 292 15.96 -8.29 -8.19
N THR A 293 14.93 -8.99 -8.66
CA THR A 293 13.54 -8.77 -8.25
C THR A 293 13.04 -9.95 -7.46
N VAL A 294 12.13 -9.71 -6.51
CA VAL A 294 11.45 -10.75 -5.74
C VAL A 294 10.01 -10.83 -6.24
N ALA A 295 9.65 -11.94 -6.89
CA ALA A 295 8.30 -12.18 -7.36
C ALA A 295 7.71 -13.42 -6.69
N VAL A 296 6.58 -13.28 -6.03
CA VAL A 296 5.81 -14.42 -5.53
C VAL A 296 5.04 -15.02 -6.69
N VAL A 297 5.34 -16.26 -7.08
CA VAL A 297 4.74 -16.92 -8.26
C VAL A 297 3.67 -17.94 -7.90
N ASP A 298 3.63 -18.39 -6.64
CA ASP A 298 2.59 -19.29 -6.10
C ASP A 298 2.59 -19.26 -4.56
N PHE A 299 1.61 -19.89 -3.94
CA PHE A 299 1.57 -20.10 -2.48
C PHE A 299 0.81 -21.38 -2.12
N ALA A 300 1.04 -21.91 -0.92
CA ALA A 300 0.35 -23.09 -0.44
C ALA A 300 -0.93 -22.69 0.30
N ILE A 301 -2.04 -23.37 -0.02
CA ILE A 301 -3.35 -23.16 0.60
C ILE A 301 -3.85 -24.43 1.26
N GLN A 302 -4.62 -24.28 2.33
CA GLN A 302 -5.29 -25.39 3.00
C GLN A 302 -6.68 -25.61 2.39
N VAL A 303 -7.02 -26.88 2.14
CA VAL A 303 -8.32 -27.28 1.59
C VAL A 303 -8.93 -28.31 2.51
N THR A 304 -10.24 -28.18 2.75
CA THR A 304 -11.05 -29.20 3.44
C THR A 304 -12.17 -29.65 2.52
N GLU A 305 -12.22 -30.93 2.18
CA GLU A 305 -13.25 -31.48 1.30
C GLU A 305 -13.79 -32.84 1.77
N GLU A 306 -15.03 -33.15 1.39
CA GLU A 306 -15.62 -34.48 1.61
C GLU A 306 -15.28 -35.42 0.45
N ILE A 307 -14.55 -36.48 0.75
CA ILE A 307 -14.17 -37.51 -0.22
C ILE A 307 -14.91 -38.83 0.03
N PRO A 308 -15.25 -39.60 -1.02
CA PRO A 308 -15.90 -40.89 -0.87
C PRO A 308 -14.94 -41.94 -0.28
N VAL A 309 -15.42 -42.74 0.68
CA VAL A 309 -14.65 -43.86 1.26
C VAL A 309 -15.01 -45.20 0.62
N GLN A 310 -14.02 -46.11 0.49
CA GLN A 310 -14.28 -47.48 0.03
C GLN A 310 -15.24 -48.20 0.99
N GLY A 311 -16.42 -48.57 0.49
CA GLY A 311 -17.49 -49.19 1.28
C GLY A 311 -18.77 -48.37 1.40
N GLY A 312 -18.77 -47.13 0.89
CA GLY A 312 -19.91 -46.21 0.93
C GLY A 312 -19.83 -45.20 2.07
N GLY A 313 -20.29 -43.96 1.82
CA GLY A 313 -20.16 -42.81 2.73
C GLY A 313 -19.09 -41.81 2.26
N THR A 314 -19.00 -40.67 2.95
CA THR A 314 -17.96 -39.65 2.77
C THR A 314 -17.11 -39.53 4.04
N THR A 315 -15.88 -39.05 3.90
CA THR A 315 -15.03 -38.58 5.00
C THR A 315 -14.50 -37.20 4.64
N THR A 316 -14.37 -36.33 5.64
CA THR A 316 -13.71 -35.04 5.47
C THR A 316 -12.20 -35.23 5.54
N VAL A 317 -11.46 -34.64 4.60
CA VAL A 317 -9.98 -34.60 4.61
C VAL A 317 -9.55 -33.14 4.49
N THR A 318 -8.57 -32.76 5.32
CA THR A 318 -7.89 -31.47 5.25
C THR A 318 -6.46 -31.69 4.80
N TYR A 319 -6.03 -31.02 3.74
CA TYR A 319 -4.70 -31.15 3.14
C TYR A 319 -4.23 -29.82 2.52
N TRP A 320 -2.99 -29.78 2.06
CA TRP A 320 -2.40 -28.60 1.40
C TRP A 320 -2.25 -28.82 -0.08
N LYS A 321 -2.44 -27.76 -0.87
CA LYS A 321 -2.12 -27.76 -2.31
C LYS A 321 -1.53 -26.43 -2.74
N ARG A 322 -0.97 -26.39 -3.94
CA ARG A 322 -0.54 -25.14 -4.58
C ARG A 322 -1.77 -24.34 -5.02
N ALA A 323 -1.75 -23.02 -4.78
CA ALA A 323 -2.86 -22.14 -5.13
C ALA A 323 -3.14 -22.18 -6.63
N SER A 324 -2.09 -22.30 -7.45
CA SER A 324 -2.16 -22.50 -8.91
C SER A 324 -3.02 -23.70 -9.36
N GLY A 325 -3.23 -24.68 -8.48
CA GLY A 325 -3.83 -25.96 -8.82
C GLY A 325 -2.84 -26.97 -9.40
N ASP A 326 -1.55 -26.65 -9.45
CA ASP A 326 -0.51 -27.59 -9.84
C ASP A 326 -0.40 -28.77 -8.86
N ASP A 327 -0.23 -29.97 -9.41
CA ASP A 327 -0.01 -31.19 -8.63
C ASP A 327 1.30 -31.11 -7.82
N THR A 328 1.26 -31.61 -6.58
CA THR A 328 2.46 -31.78 -5.73
C THR A 328 3.04 -33.17 -5.93
N HIS A 329 4.36 -33.27 -6.12
CA HIS A 329 5.02 -34.55 -6.43
C HIS A 329 5.94 -35.04 -5.30
N ASP A 330 6.08 -36.36 -5.20
CA ASP A 330 7.11 -36.99 -4.37
C ASP A 330 8.50 -36.94 -5.04
N ALA A 331 9.55 -37.37 -4.32
CA ALA A 331 10.91 -37.41 -4.84
C ALA A 331 11.12 -38.33 -6.07
N ASN A 332 10.12 -39.16 -6.42
CA ASN A 332 10.13 -40.02 -7.60
C ASN A 332 9.30 -39.44 -8.76
N GLY A 333 8.68 -38.27 -8.57
CA GLY A 333 7.81 -37.61 -9.55
C GLY A 333 6.37 -38.14 -9.58
N ASN A 334 5.90 -38.82 -8.54
CA ASN A 334 4.49 -39.24 -8.44
C ASN A 334 3.66 -38.17 -7.75
N VAL A 335 2.44 -37.93 -8.25
CA VAL A 335 1.47 -37.01 -7.61
C VAL A 335 1.07 -37.51 -6.21
N ILE A 336 1.00 -36.58 -5.26
CA ILE A 336 0.53 -36.80 -3.90
C ILE A 336 -0.89 -36.25 -3.79
N ASP A 337 -1.89 -37.13 -3.62
CA ASP A 337 -3.31 -36.74 -3.61
C ASP A 337 -3.70 -35.83 -2.41
N TYR A 338 -3.04 -36.00 -1.25
CA TYR A 338 -3.31 -35.23 -0.03
C TYR A 338 -2.00 -34.77 0.63
N PRO A 339 -1.29 -33.78 0.05
CA PRO A 339 0.01 -33.33 0.54
C PRO A 339 -0.06 -32.69 1.93
N THR A 340 1.00 -32.85 2.72
CA THR A 340 1.29 -31.94 3.83
C THR A 340 1.96 -30.67 3.31
N ARG A 341 1.94 -29.58 4.10
CA ARG A 341 2.63 -28.33 3.75
C ARG A 341 4.12 -28.56 3.44
N GLU A 342 4.77 -29.42 4.21
CA GLU A 342 6.19 -29.77 4.01
C GLU A 342 6.41 -30.51 2.69
N GLN A 343 5.43 -31.29 2.22
CA GLN A 343 5.51 -31.97 0.93
C GLN A 343 5.34 -30.98 -0.23
N VAL A 344 4.45 -29.99 -0.10
CA VAL A 344 4.33 -28.89 -1.08
C VAL A 344 5.64 -28.11 -1.16
N MET A 345 6.23 -27.75 -0.02
CA MET A 345 7.48 -26.99 0.03
C MET A 345 8.70 -27.79 -0.46
N ALA A 346 8.64 -29.12 -0.40
CA ALA A 346 9.70 -30.01 -0.88
C ALA A 346 9.54 -30.40 -2.37
N ASP A 347 8.46 -29.98 -3.03
CA ASP A 347 8.15 -30.35 -4.40
C ASP A 347 9.20 -29.81 -5.39
N GLN A 348 9.51 -30.62 -6.40
CA GLN A 348 10.56 -30.37 -7.40
C GLN A 348 10.19 -30.98 -8.75
N PRO A 349 10.68 -30.43 -9.88
CA PRO A 349 11.64 -29.34 -9.99
C PRO A 349 11.02 -27.94 -9.91
N LEU A 350 11.74 -26.99 -9.32
CA LEU A 350 11.45 -25.56 -9.41
C LEU A 350 12.30 -24.89 -10.52
N GLY A 351 11.95 -23.65 -10.88
CA GLY A 351 12.83 -22.79 -11.68
C GLY A 351 14.20 -22.59 -11.00
N ALA A 352 15.23 -22.24 -11.78
CA ALA A 352 16.61 -22.14 -11.28
C ALA A 352 16.78 -21.14 -10.12
N ASP A 353 15.98 -20.07 -10.13
CA ASP A 353 16.00 -18.99 -9.14
C ASP A 353 14.76 -19.03 -8.22
N GLN A 354 14.06 -20.16 -8.18
CA GLN A 354 12.83 -20.33 -7.39
C GLN A 354 13.06 -21.11 -6.10
N SER A 355 12.47 -20.64 -5.00
CA SER A 355 12.47 -21.33 -3.72
C SER A 355 11.16 -21.15 -2.97
N TRP A 356 10.80 -22.18 -2.18
CA TRP A 356 9.74 -22.07 -1.19
C TRP A 356 10.27 -21.39 0.06
N ASP A 357 9.61 -20.33 0.47
CA ASP A 357 9.88 -19.61 1.70
C ASP A 357 8.67 -19.67 2.63
N LEU A 358 8.93 -19.47 3.93
CA LEU A 358 7.88 -19.36 4.93
C LEU A 358 7.71 -17.89 5.30
N MET A 359 6.60 -17.28 4.90
CA MET A 359 6.19 -15.96 5.36
C MET A 359 5.55 -16.11 6.73
N ALA A 360 6.10 -15.41 7.72
CA ALA A 360 5.54 -15.41 9.07
C ALA A 360 4.16 -14.75 9.09
N GLY A 361 3.25 -15.29 9.91
CA GLY A 361 1.91 -14.71 10.12
C GLY A 361 1.93 -13.21 10.44
N ASP A 362 2.79 -12.79 11.37
CA ASP A 362 2.98 -11.38 11.74
C ASP A 362 3.45 -10.50 10.57
N THR A 363 4.19 -11.08 9.60
CA THR A 363 4.56 -10.37 8.36
C THR A 363 3.33 -10.19 7.48
N LEU A 364 2.47 -11.20 7.38
CA LEU A 364 1.21 -11.07 6.65
C LEU A 364 0.30 -10.03 7.31
N ASP A 365 0.18 -10.03 8.64
CA ASP A 365 -0.56 -9.01 9.39
C ASP A 365 -0.02 -7.60 9.07
N PHE A 366 1.31 -7.42 9.00
CA PHE A 366 1.89 -6.15 8.57
C PHE A 366 1.48 -5.78 7.14
N ILE A 367 1.52 -6.74 6.20
CA ILE A 367 1.15 -6.51 4.80
C ILE A 367 -0.33 -6.10 4.72
N GLU A 368 -1.23 -6.89 5.29
CA GLU A 368 -2.67 -6.62 5.31
C GLU A 368 -2.95 -5.22 5.85
N ARG A 369 -2.33 -4.88 6.98
CA ARG A 369 -2.51 -3.57 7.60
C ARG A 369 -1.89 -2.44 6.79
N PHE A 370 -0.72 -2.64 6.18
CA PHE A 370 -0.08 -1.61 5.35
C PHE A 370 -0.89 -1.30 4.08
N PHE A 371 -1.58 -2.32 3.53
CA PHE A 371 -2.42 -2.18 2.34
C PHE A 371 -3.89 -1.89 2.64
N GLY A 372 -4.33 -2.03 3.90
CA GLY A 372 -5.73 -1.85 4.31
C GLY A 372 -6.66 -2.97 3.82
N VAL A 373 -6.13 -4.17 3.57
CA VAL A 373 -6.87 -5.26 2.94
C VAL A 373 -6.66 -6.58 3.66
N ASN A 374 -7.67 -7.44 3.63
CA ASN A 374 -7.53 -8.82 4.10
C ASN A 374 -7.05 -9.72 2.96
N VAL A 375 -6.11 -10.60 3.27
CA VAL A 375 -5.44 -11.49 2.35
C VAL A 375 -5.75 -12.93 2.77
N PRO A 376 -6.86 -13.52 2.28
CA PRO A 376 -7.38 -14.81 2.76
C PRO A 376 -6.58 -15.99 2.16
N LEU A 377 -5.32 -16.17 2.58
CA LEU A 377 -4.44 -17.22 2.03
C LEU A 377 -4.81 -18.62 2.55
N GLU A 378 -5.57 -18.71 3.63
CA GLU A 378 -5.92 -19.96 4.30
C GLU A 378 -7.32 -20.52 3.97
N ASP A 379 -8.18 -19.76 3.29
CA ASP A 379 -9.56 -20.19 3.00
C ASP A 379 -9.89 -20.24 1.50
N MET A 380 -10.03 -21.46 0.99
CA MET A 380 -10.42 -21.72 -0.39
C MET A 380 -11.86 -21.34 -0.75
N ASP A 381 -12.77 -21.31 0.22
CA ASP A 381 -14.15 -20.87 -0.01
C ASP A 381 -14.21 -19.36 -0.26
N ILE A 382 -13.30 -18.60 0.36
CA ILE A 382 -13.11 -17.16 0.11
C ILE A 382 -12.35 -16.94 -1.22
N LEU A 383 -11.32 -17.76 -1.50
CA LEU A 383 -10.52 -17.67 -2.74
C LEU A 383 -11.25 -18.15 -4.02
N GLN A 384 -12.51 -18.61 -3.95
CA GLN A 384 -13.25 -19.07 -5.14
C GLN A 384 -13.34 -18.03 -6.27
N HIS A 385 -13.01 -16.76 -6.00
CA HIS A 385 -12.98 -15.66 -6.96
C HIS A 385 -11.64 -14.90 -7.04
N ALA A 386 -10.66 -15.22 -6.19
CA ALA A 386 -9.32 -14.66 -6.26
C ALA A 386 -8.47 -15.49 -7.24
N THR A 387 -8.29 -14.99 -8.46
CA THR A 387 -7.24 -15.57 -9.32
C THR A 387 -5.90 -15.40 -8.61
N ILE A 388 -5.05 -16.43 -8.59
CA ILE A 388 -3.70 -16.40 -7.96
C ILE A 388 -2.90 -15.15 -8.36
N ALA A 389 -3.12 -14.62 -9.56
CA ALA A 389 -2.38 -13.50 -10.13
C ALA A 389 -2.46 -12.19 -9.30
N PRO A 390 -3.64 -11.62 -8.96
CA PRO A 390 -3.75 -10.49 -8.04
C PRO A 390 -3.01 -10.70 -6.72
N MET A 391 -3.15 -11.87 -6.11
CA MET A 391 -2.50 -12.19 -4.84
C MET A 391 -0.97 -12.26 -4.96
N SER A 392 -0.49 -12.95 -5.99
CA SER A 392 0.92 -12.99 -6.38
C SER A 392 1.47 -11.58 -6.63
N ALA A 393 0.72 -10.72 -7.30
CA ALA A 393 1.10 -9.33 -7.56
C ALA A 393 1.16 -8.50 -6.26
N LEU A 394 0.18 -8.66 -5.36
CA LEU A 394 0.17 -8.00 -4.05
C LEU A 394 1.37 -8.43 -3.21
N LEU A 395 1.62 -9.73 -3.08
CA LEU A 395 2.74 -10.25 -2.28
C LEU A 395 4.09 -9.84 -2.90
N SER A 396 4.25 -9.89 -4.23
CA SER A 396 5.47 -9.39 -4.89
C SER A 396 5.69 -7.90 -4.63
N LYS A 397 4.61 -7.12 -4.55
CA LYS A 397 4.69 -5.70 -4.25
C LYS A 397 5.02 -5.42 -2.79
N ALA A 398 4.45 -6.22 -1.88
CA ALA A 398 4.76 -6.18 -0.47
C ALA A 398 6.25 -6.39 -0.22
N GLU A 399 6.89 -7.32 -0.94
CA GLU A 399 8.32 -7.56 -0.86
C GLU A 399 9.15 -6.29 -1.17
N GLY A 400 8.88 -5.65 -2.30
CA GLY A 400 9.56 -4.39 -2.67
C GLY A 400 9.29 -3.24 -1.69
N ILE A 401 8.10 -3.19 -1.08
CA ILE A 401 7.77 -2.20 -0.05
C ILE A 401 8.56 -2.46 1.23
N ILE A 402 8.67 -3.70 1.67
CA ILE A 402 9.47 -4.07 2.86
C ILE A 402 10.93 -3.68 2.62
N GLU A 403 11.48 -3.93 1.43
CA GLU A 403 12.83 -3.48 1.04
C GLU A 403 12.97 -1.96 1.11
N LEU A 404 12.02 -1.20 0.57
CA LEU A 404 11.99 0.26 0.64
C LEU A 404 11.97 0.76 2.10
N LEU A 405 11.11 0.18 2.94
CA LEU A 405 11.03 0.54 4.36
C LEU A 405 12.32 0.16 5.12
N ALA A 406 12.94 -0.97 4.79
CA ALA A 406 14.22 -1.38 5.34
C ALA A 406 15.34 -0.38 5.02
N VAL A 407 15.41 0.10 3.76
CA VAL A 407 16.36 1.15 3.36
C VAL A 407 16.08 2.47 4.08
N ARG A 408 14.81 2.87 4.21
CA ARG A 408 14.40 4.07 4.97
C ARG A 408 14.77 3.97 6.44
N LEU A 409 14.69 2.78 7.06
CA LEU A 409 15.15 2.56 8.44
C LEU A 409 16.68 2.60 8.53
N ALA A 410 17.39 1.90 7.64
CA ALA A 410 18.85 1.82 7.65
C ALA A 410 19.51 3.19 7.45
N MET A 411 18.96 4.04 6.56
CA MET A 411 19.47 5.40 6.35
C MET A 411 19.27 6.33 7.56
N GLN A 412 18.29 6.04 8.42
CA GLN A 412 18.04 6.80 9.65
C GLN A 412 18.80 6.19 10.84
N GLY A 413 19.50 5.09 10.61
CA GLY A 413 20.25 4.33 11.60
C GLY A 413 21.71 4.13 11.17
N PRO A 414 22.24 2.90 11.18
CA PRO A 414 23.67 2.66 11.00
C PRO A 414 24.26 3.06 9.64
N LEU A 415 23.46 3.15 8.58
CA LEU A 415 23.94 3.52 7.25
C LEU A 415 23.85 5.03 6.97
N ALA A 416 23.39 5.84 7.93
CA ALA A 416 23.13 7.27 7.72
C ALA A 416 24.29 8.06 7.08
N SER A 417 25.54 7.71 7.39
CA SER A 417 26.72 8.36 6.81
C SER A 417 26.88 8.17 5.30
N TYR A 418 26.26 7.13 4.72
CA TYR A 418 26.29 6.92 3.28
C TYR A 418 25.24 7.72 2.53
N PHE A 419 24.19 8.20 3.20
CA PHE A 419 23.07 8.92 2.58
C PHE A 419 23.26 10.46 2.62
N GLU A 420 24.50 10.93 2.64
CA GLU A 420 24.77 12.36 2.59
C GLU A 420 24.10 13.02 1.37
N GLY A 421 23.54 14.21 1.57
CA GLY A 421 22.81 14.92 0.51
C GLY A 421 21.38 14.42 0.25
N ILE A 422 20.92 13.38 0.96
CA ILE A 422 19.58 12.78 0.82
C ILE A 422 18.90 12.70 2.21
N THR A 423 17.59 12.86 2.24
CA THR A 423 16.76 12.57 3.43
C THR A 423 15.50 11.82 3.02
N TYR A 424 14.95 11.01 3.92
CA TYR A 424 13.56 10.58 3.82
C TYR A 424 12.65 11.66 4.40
N ASP A 425 11.65 12.09 3.63
CA ASP A 425 10.62 13.04 4.05
C ASP A 425 9.30 12.28 4.26
N VAL A 426 8.88 12.18 5.52
CA VAL A 426 7.67 11.42 5.90
C VAL A 426 6.39 12.07 5.36
N THR A 427 6.36 13.38 5.13
CA THR A 427 5.18 14.09 4.64
C THR A 427 4.96 13.84 3.15
N ARG A 428 6.05 13.81 2.36
CA ARG A 428 6.00 13.47 0.94
C ARG A 428 6.12 11.97 0.66
N ASP A 429 6.37 11.20 1.72
CA ASP A 429 6.66 9.78 1.70
C ASP A 429 7.68 9.39 0.61
N ALA A 430 8.80 10.11 0.57
CA ALA A 430 9.80 9.94 -0.48
C ALA A 430 11.22 10.36 -0.05
N PHE A 431 12.25 9.87 -0.76
CA PHE A 431 13.60 10.43 -0.63
C PHE A 431 13.72 11.78 -1.35
N LEU A 432 14.33 12.77 -0.71
CA LEU A 432 14.52 14.12 -1.23
C LEU A 432 16.00 14.56 -1.15
N PRO A 433 16.46 15.41 -2.08
CA PRO A 433 17.73 16.11 -1.93
C PRO A 433 17.71 17.03 -0.71
N THR A 434 18.79 17.04 0.06
CA THR A 434 19.08 18.08 1.04
C THR A 434 20.08 19.11 0.51
N THR A 435 20.64 18.89 -0.68
CA THR A 435 21.59 19.79 -1.34
C THR A 435 21.35 19.88 -2.84
N ASP A 436 21.83 20.97 -3.45
CA ASP A 436 21.82 21.14 -4.91
C ASP A 436 22.72 20.11 -5.64
N ARG A 437 23.59 19.40 -4.92
CA ARG A 437 24.44 18.32 -5.44
C ARG A 437 23.71 16.98 -5.57
N GLN A 438 22.42 16.91 -5.20
CA GLN A 438 21.56 15.75 -5.40
C GLN A 438 22.20 14.47 -4.83
N LEU A 439 22.33 13.41 -5.64
CA LEU A 439 22.90 12.11 -5.26
C LEU A 439 24.44 12.12 -5.12
N THR A 440 25.13 13.18 -5.54
CA THR A 440 26.61 13.18 -5.56
C THR A 440 27.23 12.90 -4.19
N PRO A 441 26.81 13.53 -3.07
CA PRO A 441 27.44 13.28 -1.78
C PRO A 441 27.26 11.84 -1.29
N MET A 442 26.12 11.21 -1.60
CA MET A 442 25.90 9.77 -1.35
C MET A 442 26.94 8.91 -2.09
N PHE A 443 27.15 9.17 -3.38
CA PHE A 443 28.19 8.45 -4.15
C PHE A 443 29.61 8.72 -3.63
N GLU A 444 29.90 9.95 -3.17
CA GLU A 444 31.19 10.27 -2.55
C GLU A 444 31.43 9.41 -1.30
N ALA A 445 30.47 9.36 -0.38
CA ALA A 445 30.57 8.55 0.83
C ALA A 445 30.77 7.06 0.52
N ILE A 446 30.04 6.53 -0.47
CA ILE A 446 30.20 5.13 -0.90
C ILE A 446 31.58 4.89 -1.51
N PHE A 447 32.13 5.85 -2.28
CA PHE A 447 33.43 5.69 -2.93
C PHE A 447 34.60 5.83 -1.94
N GLU A 448 34.45 6.65 -0.90
CA GLU A 448 35.47 6.84 0.14
C GLU A 448 35.79 5.54 0.88
N ASP A 449 34.79 4.69 1.11
CA ASP A 449 34.95 3.40 1.79
C ASP A 449 35.22 2.22 0.84
N ALA A 450 35.32 2.48 -0.48
CA ALA A 450 35.58 1.43 -1.46
C ALA A 450 36.98 0.79 -1.27
N PRO A 451 37.11 -0.54 -1.34
CA PRO A 451 38.40 -1.20 -1.22
C PRO A 451 39.39 -0.76 -2.31
N GLY A 452 40.66 -0.53 -1.94
CA GLY A 452 41.69 -0.03 -2.87
C GLY A 452 42.15 -0.99 -3.98
N THR A 453 41.52 -2.15 -4.15
CA THR A 453 41.79 -3.07 -5.27
C THR A 453 40.67 -3.00 -6.29
N ALA A 454 40.98 -3.16 -7.59
CA ALA A 454 39.97 -3.08 -8.65
C ALA A 454 38.78 -4.03 -8.41
N GLN A 455 39.06 -5.32 -8.13
CA GLN A 455 38.01 -6.31 -7.83
C GLN A 455 37.23 -5.96 -6.55
N GLY A 456 37.91 -5.46 -5.52
CA GLY A 456 37.27 -5.07 -4.27
C GLY A 456 36.33 -3.88 -4.44
N ALA A 457 36.76 -2.85 -5.18
CA ALA A 457 35.93 -1.70 -5.52
C ALA A 457 34.72 -2.12 -6.38
N GLU A 458 34.91 -2.97 -7.38
CA GLU A 458 33.82 -3.46 -8.23
C GLU A 458 32.78 -4.26 -7.41
N ASN A 459 33.22 -5.19 -6.56
CA ASN A 459 32.31 -5.97 -5.70
C ASN A 459 31.58 -5.09 -4.68
N TRP A 460 32.28 -4.10 -4.12
CA TRP A 460 31.68 -3.13 -3.20
C TRP A 460 30.56 -2.34 -3.86
N LEU A 461 30.80 -1.77 -5.04
CA LEU A 461 29.76 -1.03 -5.76
C LEU A 461 28.58 -1.93 -6.15
N LYS A 462 28.84 -3.15 -6.59
CA LYS A 462 27.79 -4.15 -6.89
C LYS A 462 26.93 -4.48 -5.67
N SER A 463 27.50 -4.52 -4.46
CA SER A 463 26.69 -4.73 -3.24
C SER A 463 25.76 -3.55 -2.93
N TRP A 464 26.13 -2.34 -3.34
CA TRP A 464 25.32 -1.13 -3.16
C TRP A 464 24.23 -0.96 -4.21
N GLU A 465 24.37 -1.57 -5.38
CA GLU A 465 23.44 -1.42 -6.51
C GLU A 465 21.97 -1.61 -6.11
N PRO A 466 21.55 -2.70 -5.40
CA PRO A 466 20.15 -2.88 -5.04
C PRO A 466 19.61 -1.78 -4.12
N ILE A 467 20.40 -1.37 -3.12
CA ILE A 467 19.99 -0.30 -2.18
C ILE A 467 19.85 1.04 -2.91
N ILE A 468 20.79 1.35 -3.81
CA ILE A 468 20.76 2.58 -4.61
C ILE A 468 19.57 2.58 -5.56
N ASP A 469 19.25 1.44 -6.19
CA ASP A 469 18.09 1.31 -7.05
C ASP A 469 16.78 1.55 -6.29
N THR A 470 16.65 1.00 -5.08
CA THR A 470 15.52 1.29 -4.17
C THR A 470 15.39 2.80 -3.89
N VAL A 471 16.50 3.47 -3.57
CA VAL A 471 16.51 4.92 -3.31
C VAL A 471 16.09 5.70 -4.55
N ILE A 472 16.67 5.39 -5.69
CA ILE A 472 16.45 6.10 -6.96
C ILE A 472 15.01 5.94 -7.43
N THR A 473 14.40 4.78 -7.25
CA THR A 473 13.02 4.51 -7.64
C THR A 473 12.02 5.41 -6.88
N ASP A 474 12.34 5.77 -5.63
CA ASP A 474 11.50 6.62 -4.78
C ASP A 474 11.99 8.08 -4.67
N TYR A 475 13.17 8.41 -5.21
CA TYR A 475 13.79 9.73 -5.10
C TYR A 475 13.06 10.83 -5.90
N LYS A 476 12.71 11.96 -5.26
CA LYS A 476 12.13 13.14 -5.92
C LYS A 476 13.12 14.28 -6.00
N ARG A 477 13.49 14.66 -7.23
CA ARG A 477 14.45 15.73 -7.57
C ARG A 477 14.00 17.17 -7.24
N GLY A 478 12.90 17.35 -6.50
CA GLY A 478 12.39 18.65 -6.07
C GLY A 478 11.50 19.41 -7.06
N HIS A 479 11.31 18.93 -8.29
CA HIS A 479 10.36 19.50 -9.26
C HIS A 479 9.53 18.40 -9.93
N THR A 480 8.25 18.68 -10.17
CA THR A 480 7.33 17.77 -10.86
C THR A 480 7.79 17.50 -12.29
N GLY A 481 7.77 16.23 -12.72
CA GLY A 481 8.12 15.82 -14.08
C GLY A 481 9.62 15.58 -14.33
N LEU A 482 10.49 15.76 -13.33
CA LEU A 482 11.88 15.33 -13.43
C LEU A 482 11.97 13.81 -13.25
N ILE A 483 12.57 13.14 -14.22
CA ILE A 483 12.82 11.70 -14.19
C ILE A 483 14.23 11.45 -13.63
N ASN A 484 14.37 10.42 -12.82
CA ASN A 484 15.68 9.88 -12.45
C ASN A 484 16.14 9.03 -13.63
N SER A 485 16.94 9.59 -14.54
CA SER A 485 17.46 8.86 -15.70
C SER A 485 18.85 8.31 -15.42
N TYR A 486 19.30 7.30 -16.19
CA TYR A 486 20.69 6.85 -16.13
C TYR A 486 21.69 8.00 -16.32
N ALA A 487 21.38 8.99 -17.16
CA ALA A 487 22.26 10.15 -17.34
C ALA A 487 22.31 11.06 -16.09
N PHE A 488 21.19 11.23 -15.38
CA PHE A 488 21.16 11.94 -14.10
C PHE A 488 22.02 11.23 -13.05
N ILE A 489 21.87 9.90 -12.93
CA ILE A 489 22.65 9.07 -12.00
C ILE A 489 24.13 9.12 -12.37
N PHE A 490 24.45 8.96 -13.65
CA PHE A 490 25.81 9.01 -14.16
C PHE A 490 26.49 10.36 -13.88
N THR A 491 25.74 11.47 -13.94
CA THR A 491 26.26 12.79 -13.56
C THR A 491 26.68 12.82 -12.08
N GLY A 492 25.90 12.19 -11.20
CA GLY A 492 26.25 12.04 -9.79
C GLY A 492 27.50 11.20 -9.59
N ILE A 493 27.59 10.05 -10.27
CA ILE A 493 28.73 9.12 -10.25
C ILE A 493 30.01 9.80 -10.75
N VAL A 494 29.96 10.50 -11.88
CA VAL A 494 31.10 11.23 -12.44
C VAL A 494 31.60 12.28 -11.44
N ALA A 495 30.70 13.09 -10.88
CA ALA A 495 31.08 14.14 -9.95
C ALA A 495 31.75 13.59 -8.68
N ALA A 496 31.26 12.46 -8.17
CA ALA A 496 31.87 11.76 -7.03
C ALA A 496 33.22 11.14 -7.40
N TYR A 497 33.28 10.46 -8.56
CA TYR A 497 34.49 9.82 -9.08
C TYR A 497 35.63 10.83 -9.28
N GLU A 498 35.35 12.00 -9.83
CA GLU A 498 36.35 13.05 -10.03
C GLU A 498 36.81 13.72 -8.74
N ASN A 499 36.03 13.60 -7.66
CA ASN A 499 36.37 14.17 -6.36
C ASN A 499 37.15 13.19 -5.47
N VAL A 500 36.70 11.93 -5.42
CA VAL A 500 37.23 10.89 -4.53
C VAL A 500 38.20 9.96 -5.25
N GLY A 501 37.85 9.52 -6.46
CA GLY A 501 38.56 8.50 -7.24
C GLY A 501 38.25 7.08 -6.79
N LEU A 502 38.53 6.10 -7.67
CA LEU A 502 38.40 4.66 -7.39
C LEU A 502 39.54 3.88 -8.04
N ALA A 503 39.70 2.61 -7.63
CA ALA A 503 40.66 1.67 -8.21
C ALA A 503 40.22 1.05 -9.56
N ILE A 504 39.08 1.48 -10.08
CA ILE A 504 38.48 1.11 -11.37
C ILE A 504 38.15 2.39 -12.15
N ASP A 505 37.95 2.32 -13.46
CA ASP A 505 37.56 3.50 -14.22
C ASP A 505 36.08 3.88 -14.00
N VAL A 506 35.70 5.09 -14.39
CA VAL A 506 34.34 5.62 -14.19
C VAL A 506 33.27 4.83 -14.96
N LYS A 507 33.62 4.16 -16.07
CA LYS A 507 32.68 3.28 -16.79
C LYS A 507 32.41 2.05 -15.96
N GLN A 508 33.47 1.41 -15.46
CA GLN A 508 33.36 0.22 -14.61
C GLN A 508 32.58 0.53 -13.33
N ALA A 509 32.81 1.69 -12.72
CA ALA A 509 32.06 2.12 -11.54
C ALA A 509 30.57 2.31 -11.85
N ALA A 510 30.23 2.96 -12.97
CA ALA A 510 28.85 3.14 -13.39
C ALA A 510 28.14 1.81 -13.70
N VAL A 511 28.81 0.89 -14.40
CA VAL A 511 28.27 -0.44 -14.71
C VAL A 511 28.10 -1.28 -13.44
N ALA A 512 29.02 -1.19 -12.50
CA ALA A 512 28.91 -1.85 -11.19
C ALA A 512 27.76 -1.30 -10.33
N LEU A 513 27.21 -0.12 -10.67
CA LEU A 513 26.05 0.51 -10.05
C LEU A 513 24.78 0.38 -10.91
N GLY A 514 24.75 -0.61 -11.81
CA GLY A 514 23.56 -0.94 -12.61
C GLY A 514 23.35 -0.11 -13.87
N LEU A 515 24.24 0.83 -14.22
CA LEU A 515 24.07 1.59 -15.46
C LEU A 515 24.40 0.71 -16.70
N PRO A 516 23.58 0.75 -17.76
CA PRO A 516 23.75 -0.11 -18.91
C PRO A 516 25.02 0.26 -19.70
N GLU A 517 25.96 -0.69 -19.78
CA GLU A 517 27.28 -0.46 -20.39
C GLU A 517 27.21 0.06 -21.83
N ASN A 518 26.24 -0.43 -22.60
CA ASN A 518 26.05 -0.07 -24.01
C ASN A 518 25.56 1.37 -24.21
N GLN A 519 25.09 2.05 -23.16
CA GLN A 519 24.70 3.46 -23.22
C GLN A 519 25.83 4.40 -22.82
N ILE A 520 26.88 3.92 -22.14
CA ILE A 520 27.96 4.79 -21.64
C ILE A 520 29.09 4.89 -22.66
N ASN A 521 29.27 6.09 -23.21
CA ASN A 521 30.30 6.40 -24.18
C ASN A 521 31.41 7.25 -23.56
N ILE A 522 32.54 6.60 -23.25
CA ILE A 522 33.76 7.21 -22.71
C ILE A 522 34.91 6.97 -23.70
N GLY A 523 35.68 8.01 -24.00
CA GLY A 523 36.83 7.94 -24.91
C GLY A 523 37.27 9.32 -25.38
N THR A 524 38.28 9.38 -26.24
CA THR A 524 38.83 10.65 -26.77
C THR A 524 38.62 10.78 -28.27
N GLY A 525 38.51 12.00 -28.80
CA GLY A 525 38.47 12.29 -30.23
C GLY A 525 37.05 12.39 -30.80
N GLU A 526 36.86 11.99 -32.07
CA GLU A 526 35.53 12.03 -32.71
C GLU A 526 34.68 10.82 -32.33
N ARG A 527 33.49 11.06 -31.77
CA ARG A 527 32.53 10.03 -31.35
C ARG A 527 31.14 10.39 -31.87
N THR A 528 30.34 9.41 -32.28
CA THR A 528 29.00 9.64 -32.85
C THR A 528 27.97 8.79 -32.12
N GLY A 529 26.83 9.39 -31.79
CA GLY A 529 25.68 8.71 -31.17
C GLY A 529 25.03 7.70 -32.10
N THR A 530 24.27 6.81 -31.47
CA THR A 530 23.57 5.70 -32.11
C THR A 530 22.10 6.06 -32.34
N SER A 531 21.27 5.08 -32.70
CA SER A 531 19.81 5.22 -32.67
C SER A 531 19.20 4.95 -31.29
N SER A 532 20.03 4.57 -30.32
CA SER A 532 19.64 4.27 -28.94
C SER A 532 19.97 5.46 -28.02
N ASN A 533 19.75 5.29 -26.71
CA ASN A 533 20.17 6.31 -25.76
C ASN A 533 21.69 6.24 -25.58
N ASP A 534 22.34 7.39 -25.71
CA ASP A 534 23.79 7.53 -25.51
C ASP A 534 24.09 8.54 -24.40
N ILE A 535 24.98 8.17 -23.49
CA ILE A 535 25.52 9.01 -22.41
C ILE A 535 26.99 9.24 -22.71
N PHE A 536 27.31 10.42 -23.24
CA PHE A 536 28.68 10.82 -23.54
C PHE A 536 29.32 11.45 -22.31
N TYR A 537 30.37 10.82 -21.81
CA TYR A 537 31.28 11.47 -20.88
C TYR A 537 32.33 12.28 -21.65
N LEU A 538 32.47 13.54 -21.29
CA LEU A 538 33.45 14.49 -21.83
C LEU A 538 34.39 14.88 -20.69
N GLY A 539 35.50 14.14 -20.56
CA GLY A 539 36.55 14.43 -19.57
C GLY A 539 37.58 15.43 -20.11
N ALA A 540 38.78 15.42 -19.52
CA ALA A 540 39.89 16.28 -19.96
C ALA A 540 40.37 15.94 -21.38
N GLY A 541 40.22 16.85 -22.34
CA GLY A 541 40.70 16.68 -23.70
C GLY A 541 39.97 17.54 -24.75
N ASN A 542 40.36 17.37 -26.01
CA ASN A 542 39.64 17.93 -27.16
C ASN A 542 38.81 16.83 -27.81
N ASP A 543 37.54 16.76 -27.44
CA ASP A 543 36.60 15.80 -27.99
C ASP A 543 35.59 16.46 -28.93
N THR A 544 35.23 15.76 -29.99
CA THR A 544 34.15 16.16 -30.90
C THR A 544 33.09 15.07 -30.86
N VAL A 545 32.00 15.32 -30.16
CA VAL A 545 30.88 14.38 -30.10
C VAL A 545 29.75 14.86 -31.01
N LYS A 546 29.25 13.96 -31.85
CA LYS A 546 28.13 14.18 -32.77
C LYS A 546 26.93 13.38 -32.28
N GLY A 547 25.79 14.04 -32.12
CA GLY A 547 24.56 13.35 -31.75
C GLY A 547 24.12 12.32 -32.79
N GLY A 548 23.43 11.29 -32.30
CA GLY A 548 22.86 10.21 -33.09
C GLY A 548 21.43 10.49 -33.55
N ALA A 549 20.72 9.41 -33.92
CA ALA A 549 19.29 9.45 -34.20
C ALA A 549 18.44 9.24 -32.94
N GLY A 550 19.04 8.69 -31.88
CA GLY A 550 18.42 8.52 -30.57
C GLY A 550 18.71 9.68 -29.61
N PRO A 551 18.18 9.63 -28.38
CA PRO A 551 18.47 10.64 -27.35
C PRO A 551 19.94 10.58 -26.89
N ASP A 552 20.66 11.70 -27.01
CA ASP A 552 22.03 11.82 -26.50
C ASP A 552 22.07 12.75 -25.27
N THR A 553 22.78 12.33 -24.23
CA THR A 553 23.12 13.18 -23.08
C THR A 553 24.62 13.38 -23.00
N TYR A 554 25.05 14.62 -22.73
CA TYR A 554 26.45 15.01 -22.66
C TYR A 554 26.77 15.38 -21.21
N VAL A 555 27.56 14.55 -20.54
CA VAL A 555 28.02 14.76 -19.16
C VAL A 555 29.45 15.28 -19.23
N VAL A 556 29.63 16.54 -18.86
CA VAL A 556 30.92 17.24 -18.90
C VAL A 556 31.57 17.14 -17.53
N GLY A 557 32.75 16.52 -17.49
CA GLY A 557 33.61 16.42 -16.31
C GLY A 557 34.38 17.71 -16.02
N LYS A 558 35.19 17.69 -14.96
CA LYS A 558 36.01 18.82 -14.49
C LYS A 558 37.23 19.14 -15.37
#